data_AF-A0A3D0REZ0-F1
#
_entry.id   AF-A0A3D0REZ0-F1
#
_cell.length_a   1.000
_cell.length_b   1.000
_cell.length_c   1.000
_cell.angle_alpha   90.00
_cell.angle_beta   90.00
_cell.angle_gamma   90.00
#
_symmetry.space_group_name_H-M   'P 1'
#
loop_
_entity.id
_entity.type
_entity.pdbx_description
1 polymer ?
#
loop_
_entity_poly.entity_id
_entity_poly.type
_entity_poly.pdbx_seq_one_letter_code
_entity_poly.pdbx_strand_id
1 'polypeptide(L)'
;YAEQEGAAHVVVSAAIEAEITQLDSEDKAEFLSELGLQEAGLARLIRAGYGLLDLLTFFTAGPKEARAWTVAAGSSAPEAAGVIHTDFQRGFIRAETISYDDYIACEGESGARDAGKLRIEGADYKVIDGDVFHFRFNV
;
A
#
# COMPACT_ATOMS: atom_id res chain seq x y z
N TYR A 1 -16.37 -20.70 14.35
CA TYR A 1 -15.12 -20.92 15.09
C TYR A 1 -14.26 -19.66 15.08
N ALA A 2 -13.83 -19.15 13.91
CA ALA A 2 -12.99 -17.95 13.80
C ALA A 2 -13.49 -16.73 14.61
N GLU A 3 -14.78 -16.41 14.55
CA GLU A 3 -15.38 -15.31 15.32
C GLU A 3 -15.26 -15.48 16.84
N GLN A 4 -15.34 -16.73 17.34
CA GLN A 4 -15.20 -17.02 18.77
C GLN A 4 -13.76 -16.83 19.27
N GLU A 5 -12.77 -16.94 18.38
CA GLU A 5 -11.35 -16.74 18.69
C GLU A 5 -10.86 -15.33 18.36
N GLY A 6 -11.72 -14.45 17.83
CA GLY A 6 -11.31 -13.13 17.34
C GLY A 6 -10.38 -13.20 16.12
N ALA A 7 -10.38 -14.32 15.40
CA ALA A 7 -9.51 -14.54 14.25
C ALA A 7 -10.16 -14.07 12.94
N ALA A 8 -9.33 -13.50 12.06
CA ALA A 8 -9.72 -13.25 10.68
C ALA A 8 -9.93 -14.58 9.94
N HIS A 9 -10.83 -14.59 8.95
CA HIS A 9 -11.03 -15.73 8.06
C HIS A 9 -11.26 -15.25 6.62
N VAL A 10 -10.81 -16.03 5.65
CA VAL A 10 -11.03 -15.79 4.22
C VAL A 10 -11.57 -17.06 3.59
N VAL A 11 -12.67 -16.93 2.85
CA VAL A 11 -13.26 -18.04 2.10
C VAL A 11 -12.66 -18.08 0.70
N VAL A 12 -12.00 -19.18 0.37
CA VAL A 12 -11.35 -19.42 -0.93
C VAL A 12 -11.73 -20.79 -1.48
N SER A 13 -11.80 -20.90 -2.80
CA SER A 13 -11.94 -22.18 -3.50
C SER A 13 -10.67 -22.46 -4.28
N ALA A 14 -9.88 -23.43 -3.83
CA ALA A 14 -8.60 -23.75 -4.47
C ALA A 14 -8.76 -24.16 -5.95
N ALA A 15 -9.87 -24.81 -6.31
CA ALA A 15 -10.16 -25.18 -7.69
C ALA A 15 -10.39 -23.93 -8.58
N ILE A 16 -11.22 -22.99 -8.10
CA ILE A 16 -11.49 -21.73 -8.81
C ILE A 16 -10.19 -20.92 -8.97
N GLU A 17 -9.34 -20.83 -7.94
CA GLU A 17 -8.06 -20.11 -8.05
C GLU A 17 -7.10 -20.75 -9.06
N ALA A 18 -7.09 -22.07 -9.16
CA ALA A 18 -6.26 -22.80 -10.12
C ALA A 18 -6.68 -22.52 -11.57
N GLU A 19 -7.99 -22.43 -11.83
CA GLU A 19 -8.55 -22.05 -13.13
C GLU A 19 -8.22 -20.59 -13.47
N ILE A 20 -8.48 -19.66 -12.55
CA ILE A 20 -8.16 -18.22 -12.71
C ILE A 20 -6.68 -18.00 -13.07
N THR A 21 -5.77 -18.82 -12.55
CA THR A 21 -4.33 -18.68 -12.81
C THR A 21 -3.95 -19.00 -14.25
N GLN A 22 -4.74 -19.82 -14.96
CA GLN A 22 -4.48 -20.23 -16.34
C GLN A 22 -5.10 -19.31 -17.38
N LEU A 23 -6.08 -18.50 -16.98
CA LEU A 23 -6.75 -17.53 -17.84
C LEU A 23 -5.86 -16.30 -18.10
N ASP A 24 -6.10 -15.63 -19.23
CA ASP A 24 -5.52 -14.31 -19.48
C ASP A 24 -6.29 -13.21 -18.73
N SER A 25 -5.87 -11.95 -18.86
CA SER A 25 -6.49 -10.85 -18.12
C SER A 25 -7.94 -10.57 -18.54
N GLU A 26 -8.29 -10.77 -19.82
CA GLU A 26 -9.63 -10.49 -20.34
C GLU A 26 -10.59 -11.58 -19.86
N ASP A 27 -10.18 -12.85 -20.01
CA ASP A 27 -10.96 -14.02 -19.60
C ASP A 27 -11.19 -14.09 -18.08
N LYS A 28 -10.22 -13.65 -17.26
CA LYS A 28 -10.37 -13.62 -15.80
C LYS A 28 -11.54 -12.75 -15.35
N ALA A 29 -11.72 -11.59 -15.97
CA ALA A 29 -12.75 -10.64 -15.56
C ALA A 29 -14.15 -11.21 -15.86
N GLU A 30 -14.31 -11.83 -17.04
CA GLU A 30 -15.55 -12.50 -17.43
C GLU A 30 -15.85 -13.69 -16.50
N PHE A 31 -14.88 -14.57 -16.29
CA PHE A 31 -15.04 -15.75 -15.41
C PHE A 31 -15.42 -15.38 -13.97
N LEU A 32 -14.77 -14.36 -13.39
CA LEU A 32 -15.13 -13.85 -12.06
C LEU A 32 -16.57 -13.32 -12.03
N SER A 33 -16.97 -12.56 -13.06
CA SER A 33 -18.32 -12.00 -13.18
C SER A 33 -19.40 -13.08 -13.27
N GLU A 34 -19.17 -14.13 -14.04
CA GLU A 34 -20.09 -15.29 -14.15
C GLU A 34 -20.31 -16.00 -12.81
N LEU A 35 -19.28 -16.05 -11.97
CA LEU A 35 -19.33 -16.61 -10.62
C LEU A 35 -19.87 -15.61 -9.56
N GLY A 36 -20.19 -14.37 -9.95
CA GLY A 36 -20.61 -13.31 -9.04
C GLY A 36 -19.49 -12.82 -8.11
N LEU A 37 -18.24 -13.01 -8.50
CA LEU A 37 -17.06 -12.58 -7.76
C LEU A 37 -16.51 -11.28 -8.34
N GLN A 38 -16.17 -10.33 -7.47
CA GLN A 38 -15.52 -9.08 -7.89
C GLN A 38 -14.00 -9.21 -8.00
N GLU A 39 -13.42 -10.22 -7.36
CA GLU A 39 -11.98 -10.44 -7.30
C GLU A 39 -11.65 -11.89 -6.95
N ALA A 40 -10.41 -12.30 -7.26
CA ALA A 40 -9.88 -13.60 -6.90
C ALA A 40 -9.77 -13.78 -5.37
N GLY A 41 -10.00 -14.99 -4.89
CA GLY A 41 -9.80 -15.38 -3.50
C GLY A 41 -8.35 -15.25 -3.05
N LEU A 42 -7.37 -15.49 -3.93
CA LEU A 42 -5.96 -15.30 -3.61
C LEU A 42 -5.64 -13.83 -3.25
N ALA A 43 -6.24 -12.86 -3.95
CA ALA A 43 -6.04 -11.44 -3.63
C ALA A 43 -6.56 -11.10 -2.22
N ARG A 44 -7.73 -11.64 -1.85
CA ARG A 44 -8.29 -11.51 -0.50
C ARG A 44 -7.41 -12.16 0.56
N LEU A 45 -6.87 -13.34 0.27
CA LEU A 45 -5.96 -14.05 1.17
C LEU A 45 -4.67 -13.26 1.40
N ILE A 46 -4.08 -12.69 0.34
CA ILE A 46 -2.88 -11.86 0.44
C ILE A 46 -3.15 -10.65 1.34
N ARG A 47 -4.24 -9.92 1.12
CA ARG A 47 -4.58 -8.74 1.96
C ARG A 47 -4.86 -9.12 3.41
N ALA A 48 -5.54 -10.23 3.65
CA ALA A 48 -5.78 -10.71 5.01
C ALA A 48 -4.48 -11.12 5.71
N GLY A 49 -3.56 -11.79 5.00
CA GLY A 49 -2.23 -12.12 5.53
C GLY A 49 -1.39 -10.87 5.80
N TYR A 50 -1.47 -9.87 4.93
CA TYR A 50 -0.78 -8.59 5.08
C TYR A 50 -1.27 -7.84 6.35
N GLY A 51 -2.59 -7.78 6.55
CA GLY A 51 -3.18 -7.23 7.77
C GLY A 51 -2.85 -8.06 9.02
N LEU A 52 -2.82 -9.38 8.93
CA LEU A 52 -2.45 -10.26 10.04
C LEU A 52 -1.00 -10.05 10.52
N LEU A 53 -0.11 -9.65 9.61
CA LEU A 53 1.29 -9.34 9.92
C LEU A 53 1.49 -7.89 10.39
N ASP A 54 0.42 -7.12 10.58
CA ASP A 54 0.45 -5.69 10.91
C ASP A 54 1.34 -4.90 9.92
N LEU A 55 1.17 -5.15 8.63
CA LEU A 55 1.88 -4.44 7.57
C LEU A 55 1.00 -3.36 6.95
N LEU A 56 1.63 -2.25 6.53
CA LEU A 56 1.02 -1.21 5.74
C LEU A 56 1.85 -0.92 4.49
N THR A 57 1.21 -0.34 3.49
CA THR A 57 1.82 0.09 2.24
C THR A 57 1.94 1.61 2.21
N PHE A 58 3.12 2.13 1.89
CA PHE A 58 3.29 3.52 1.46
C PHE A 58 3.81 3.56 0.03
N PHE A 59 3.72 4.72 -0.60
CA PHE A 59 4.10 4.90 -2.00
C PHE A 59 5.21 5.93 -2.17
N THR A 60 6.01 5.71 -3.21
CA THR A 60 6.81 6.77 -3.84
C THR A 60 6.32 6.92 -5.27
N ALA A 61 6.04 8.15 -5.70
CA ALA A 61 5.56 8.43 -7.05
C ALA A 61 6.41 9.52 -7.69
N GLY A 62 6.93 9.23 -8.88
CA GLY A 62 7.69 10.17 -9.70
C GLY A 62 7.50 9.89 -11.19
N PRO A 63 8.08 10.72 -12.07
CA PRO A 63 7.83 10.64 -13.53
C PRO A 63 8.31 9.33 -14.16
N LYS A 64 9.24 8.61 -13.52
CA LYS A 64 9.78 7.34 -14.03
C LYS A 64 9.16 6.11 -13.38
N GLU A 65 8.72 6.22 -12.12
CA GLU A 65 8.33 5.07 -11.33
C GLU A 65 7.29 5.50 -10.28
N ALA A 66 6.26 4.68 -10.14
CA ALA A 66 5.43 4.64 -8.95
C ALA A 66 5.62 3.27 -8.31
N ARG A 67 5.86 3.24 -6.99
CA ARG A 67 6.20 2.02 -6.27
C ARG A 67 5.52 1.95 -4.93
N ALA A 68 5.00 0.77 -4.62
CA ALA A 68 4.51 0.38 -3.31
C ALA A 68 5.65 -0.18 -2.46
N TRP A 69 5.71 0.25 -1.20
CA TRP A 69 6.69 -0.19 -0.22
C TRP A 69 5.97 -0.71 1.02
N THR A 70 6.42 -1.87 1.50
CA THR A 70 5.88 -2.50 2.70
C THR A 70 6.68 -2.07 3.93
N VAL A 71 5.98 -1.67 4.99
CA VAL A 71 6.57 -1.40 6.30
C VAL A 71 5.62 -1.88 7.40
N ALA A 72 6.14 -2.12 8.61
CA ALA A 72 5.30 -2.47 9.74
C ALA A 72 4.42 -1.28 10.16
N ALA A 73 3.21 -1.57 10.63
CA ALA A 73 2.33 -0.58 11.21
C ALA A 73 2.98 0.10 12.43
N GLY A 74 2.82 1.41 12.53
CA GLY A 74 3.44 2.21 13.59
C GLY A 74 4.93 2.53 13.36
N SER A 75 5.51 2.15 12.23
CA SER A 75 6.83 2.63 11.81
C SER A 75 6.82 4.15 11.61
N SER A 76 7.95 4.76 11.93
CA SER A 76 8.23 6.18 11.76
C SER A 76 8.65 6.50 10.32
N ALA A 77 8.58 7.79 9.94
CA ALA A 77 9.02 8.23 8.62
C ALA A 77 10.49 7.87 8.29
N PRO A 78 11.47 7.97 9.21
CA PRO A 78 12.84 7.50 8.95
C PRO A 78 12.94 5.99 8.73
N GLU A 79 12.17 5.18 9.48
CA GLU A 79 12.15 3.72 9.31
C GLU A 79 11.58 3.35 7.92
N ALA A 80 10.52 4.01 7.47
CA ALA A 80 9.99 3.83 6.12
C ALA A 80 10.99 4.27 5.04
N ALA A 81 11.69 5.39 5.23
CA ALA A 81 12.76 5.80 4.32
C ALA A 81 13.89 4.75 4.26
N GLY A 82 14.19 4.10 5.40
CA GLY A 82 15.14 3.00 5.52
C GLY A 82 14.79 1.75 4.71
N VAL A 83 13.50 1.48 4.49
CA VAL A 83 13.02 0.39 3.62
C VAL A 83 13.47 0.62 2.17
N ILE A 84 13.55 1.87 1.73
CA ILE A 84 14.05 2.23 0.41
C ILE A 84 15.57 2.07 0.35
N HIS A 85 16.26 2.69 1.32
CA HIS A 85 17.70 2.59 1.45
C HIS A 85 18.16 2.94 2.86
N THR A 86 19.12 2.20 3.40
CA THR A 86 19.60 2.41 4.79
C THR A 86 20.22 3.79 5.02
N ASP A 87 20.83 4.40 4.01
CA ASP A 87 21.35 5.78 4.11
C ASP A 87 20.25 6.83 4.23
N PHE A 88 19.05 6.61 3.69
CA PHE A 88 17.95 7.57 3.83
C PHE A 88 17.48 7.65 5.28
N GLN A 89 17.48 6.52 5.98
CA GLN A 89 17.16 6.48 7.42
C GLN A 89 18.20 7.24 8.24
N ARG A 90 19.50 7.05 7.96
CA ARG A 90 20.59 7.72 8.67
C ARG A 90 20.64 9.22 8.39
N GLY A 91 20.43 9.58 7.13
CA GLY A 91 20.48 10.95 6.63
C GLY A 91 19.14 11.68 6.68
N PHE A 92 18.09 11.09 7.27
CA PHE A 92 16.73 11.61 7.23
C PHE A 92 16.67 13.06 7.75
N ILE A 93 16.07 13.94 6.97
CA ILE A 93 15.82 15.33 7.34
C ILE A 93 14.34 15.51 7.66
N ARG A 94 13.47 15.12 6.72
CA ARG A 94 12.02 15.24 6.80
C ARG A 94 11.35 14.42 5.69
N ALA A 95 10.06 14.17 5.83
CA ALA A 95 9.23 13.56 4.80
C ALA A 95 8.22 14.59 4.27
N GLU A 96 8.17 14.78 2.96
CA GLU A 96 7.04 15.44 2.31
C GLU A 96 6.00 14.33 2.04
N THR A 97 4.78 14.47 2.55
CA THR A 97 3.75 13.41 2.44
C THR A 97 2.39 13.96 2.03
N ILE A 98 1.66 13.15 1.27
CA ILE A 98 0.28 13.38 0.84
C ILE A 98 -0.46 12.05 1.04
N SER A 99 -1.66 12.05 1.62
CA SER A 99 -2.47 10.83 1.69
C SER A 99 -2.91 10.40 0.29
N TYR A 100 -3.02 9.10 0.03
CA TYR A 100 -3.50 8.56 -1.25
C TYR A 100 -4.74 9.29 -1.82
N ASP A 101 -5.78 9.46 -1.00
CA ASP A 101 -7.03 10.09 -1.44
C ASP A 101 -6.82 11.52 -1.95
N ASP A 102 -6.06 12.33 -1.21
CA ASP A 102 -5.70 13.70 -1.61
C ASP A 102 -4.78 13.71 -2.84
N TYR A 103 -3.87 12.73 -2.97
CA TYR A 103 -2.99 12.63 -4.13
C TYR A 103 -3.81 12.37 -5.41
N ILE A 104 -4.80 11.49 -5.34
CA ILE A 104 -5.70 11.21 -6.47
C ILE A 104 -6.64 12.39 -6.74
N ALA A 105 -7.28 12.95 -5.70
CA ALA A 105 -8.23 14.06 -5.84
C ALA A 105 -7.58 15.34 -6.38
N CYS A 106 -6.29 15.54 -6.14
CA CYS A 106 -5.54 16.69 -6.62
C CYS A 106 -4.66 16.41 -7.85
N GLU A 107 -4.86 15.28 -8.54
CA GLU A 107 -4.13 14.90 -9.75
C GLU A 107 -2.60 14.90 -9.58
N GLY A 108 -2.15 14.49 -8.39
CA GLY A 108 -0.74 14.29 -8.06
C GLY A 108 -0.12 15.37 -7.18
N GLU A 109 1.21 15.32 -7.06
CA GLU A 109 1.98 16.11 -6.10
C GLU A 109 1.80 17.62 -6.28
N SER A 110 1.79 18.12 -7.53
CA SER A 110 1.70 19.56 -7.80
C SER A 110 0.35 20.12 -7.35
N GLY A 111 -0.75 19.47 -7.76
CA GLY A 111 -2.08 19.93 -7.36
C GLY A 111 -2.31 19.79 -5.86
N ALA A 112 -1.79 18.72 -5.23
CA ALA A 112 -1.87 18.55 -3.78
C ALA A 112 -1.09 19.63 -3.02
N ARG A 113 0.08 20.05 -3.54
CA ARG A 113 0.84 21.18 -2.99
C ARG A 113 0.05 22.48 -3.10
N ASP A 114 -0.49 22.79 -4.27
CA ASP A 114 -1.24 24.04 -4.52
C ASP A 114 -2.53 24.10 -3.69
N ALA A 115 -3.15 22.95 -3.43
CA ALA A 115 -4.31 22.81 -2.56
C ALA A 115 -3.97 22.75 -1.05
N GLY A 116 -2.69 22.85 -0.67
CA GLY A 116 -2.23 22.81 0.72
C GLY A 116 -2.37 21.44 1.41
N LYS A 117 -2.44 20.35 0.64
CA LYS A 117 -2.55 18.97 1.12
C LYS A 117 -1.19 18.29 1.37
N LEU A 118 -0.12 18.81 0.77
CA LEU A 118 1.24 18.35 1.03
C LEU A 118 1.66 18.78 2.44
N ARG A 119 1.97 17.80 3.28
CA ARG A 119 2.46 17.98 4.65
C ARG A 119 3.97 17.77 4.69
N ILE A 120 4.62 18.45 5.64
CA ILE A 120 6.03 18.24 5.96
C ILE A 120 6.08 17.64 7.35
N GLU A 121 6.56 16.41 7.41
CA GLU A 121 6.53 15.58 8.61
C GLU A 121 7.94 15.30 9.13
N GLY A 122 8.04 15.25 10.46
CA GLY A 122 9.28 15.01 11.20
C GLY A 122 9.61 13.54 11.39
N ALA A 123 10.66 13.28 12.17
CA ALA A 123 11.12 11.92 12.46
C ALA A 123 10.16 11.11 13.35
N ASP A 124 9.28 11.79 14.09
CA ASP A 124 8.28 11.20 14.98
C ASP A 124 6.97 10.84 14.27
N TYR A 125 6.78 11.30 13.03
CA TYR A 125 5.59 10.98 12.25
C TYR A 125 5.46 9.48 12.04
N LYS A 126 4.26 8.97 12.34
CA LYS A 126 3.89 7.57 12.14
C LYS A 126 3.27 7.42 10.78
N VAL A 127 3.85 6.54 9.98
CA VAL A 127 3.39 6.30 8.61
C VAL A 127 1.96 5.78 8.63
N ILE A 128 1.14 6.35 7.76
CA ILE A 128 -0.25 5.94 7.55
C ILE A 128 -0.30 5.14 6.25
N ASP A 129 -1.11 4.09 6.23
CA ASP A 129 -1.35 3.30 5.03
C ASP A 129 -1.82 4.20 3.89
N GLY A 130 -1.19 4.04 2.72
CA GLY A 130 -1.44 4.86 1.54
C GLY A 130 -0.73 6.22 1.50
N ASP A 131 0.10 6.58 2.48
CA ASP A 131 0.91 7.79 2.37
C ASP A 131 1.80 7.76 1.11
N VAL A 132 1.83 8.86 0.38
CA VAL A 132 2.70 9.09 -0.77
C VAL A 132 3.84 10.00 -0.34
N PHE A 133 5.05 9.44 -0.24
CA PHE A 133 6.22 10.13 0.29
C PHE A 133 7.18 10.62 -0.77
N HIS A 134 7.78 11.76 -0.45
CA HIS A 134 9.07 12.21 -0.95
C HIS A 134 10.00 12.48 0.25
N PHE A 135 10.99 11.62 0.45
CA PHE A 135 11.94 11.75 1.56
C PHE A 135 13.07 12.73 1.22
N ARG A 136 13.36 13.66 2.14
CA ARG A 136 14.55 14.52 2.07
C ARG A 136 15.60 13.96 3.02
N PHE A 137 16.80 13.77 2.52
CA PHE A 137 17.92 13.24 3.28
C PHE A 137 19.22 13.93 2.86
N ASN A 138 20.22 13.89 3.73
CA ASN A 138 21.59 14.27 3.40
C ASN A 138 22.47 13.03 3.32
N VAL A 139 23.41 13.01 2.36
CA VAL A 139 24.40 11.95 2.17
C VAL A 139 25.76 12.41 2.68
#